data_AF-A0A1X4I7S8-F1
#
_entry.id   AF-A0A1X4I7S8-F1
#
_cell.length_a   1.000
_cell.length_b   1.000
_cell.length_c   1.000
_cell.angle_alpha   90.00
_cell.angle_beta   90.00
_cell.angle_gamma   90.00
#
_symmetry.space_group_name_H-M   'P 1'
#
loop_
_entity.id
_entity.type
_entity.pdbx_description
1 polymer ?
#
loop_
_entity_poly.entity_id
_entity_poly.type
_entity_poly.pdbx_seq_one_letter_code
_entity_poly.pdbx_strand_id
1 'polypeptide(L)' 'RPLGPVPGDRRPHLHVSLALPDPTAADTHRLDTLVAAARPAHMPYTVEVTAATAAERTTDR' A
#
# COMPACT_ATOMS: atom_id res chain seq x y z
N ARG A 1 4.66 32.86 -3.25
CA ARG A 1 5.38 32.00 -2.28
C ARG A 1 5.18 30.55 -2.72
N PRO A 2 6.22 29.70 -2.78
CA PRO A 2 6.03 28.27 -3.08
C PRO A 2 5.18 27.60 -1.98
N LEU A 3 4.40 26.58 -2.37
CA LEU A 3 3.33 25.93 -1.60
C LEU A 3 3.82 25.04 -0.43
N GLY A 4 4.94 25.40 0.22
CA GLY A 4 5.59 24.60 1.25
C GLY A 4 6.65 23.64 0.71
N PRO A 5 7.18 22.74 1.56
CA PRO A 5 8.15 21.74 1.16
C PRO A 5 7.56 20.79 0.11
N VAL A 6 8.44 20.23 -0.73
CA VAL A 6 8.05 19.21 -1.71
C VAL A 6 7.49 18.00 -0.95
N PRO A 7 6.31 17.47 -1.34
CA PRO A 7 5.71 16.33 -0.66
C PRO A 7 6.55 15.06 -0.82
N GLY A 8 6.52 14.22 0.21
CA GLY A 8 7.20 12.92 0.25
C GLY A 8 8.50 12.93 1.06
N ASP A 9 9.03 11.74 1.30
CA ASP A 9 10.27 11.54 2.04
C ASP A 9 11.49 11.44 1.12
N ARG A 10 12.66 11.77 1.67
CA ARG A 10 13.94 11.65 0.94
C ARG A 10 14.28 10.20 0.57
N ARG A 11 13.73 9.21 1.29
CA ARG A 11 14.01 7.80 1.08
C ARG A 11 12.84 7.15 0.35
N PRO A 12 13.09 6.51 -0.80
CA PRO A 12 12.04 5.84 -1.53
C PRO A 12 11.52 4.66 -0.69
N HIS A 13 10.21 4.50 -0.66
CA HIS A 13 9.52 3.40 0.00
C HIS A 13 8.18 3.14 -0.69
N LEU A 14 7.68 1.93 -0.56
CA LEU A 14 6.37 1.52 -1.05
C LEU A 14 5.46 1.17 0.13
N HIS A 15 4.28 1.78 0.19
CA HIS A 15 3.23 1.38 1.12
C HIS A 15 2.07 0.82 0.32
N VAL A 16 1.67 -0.43 0.61
CA VAL A 16 0.55 -1.09 -0.05
C VAL A 16 -0.55 -1.33 0.96
N SER A 17 -1.69 -0.69 0.75
CA SER A 17 -2.92 -0.94 1.49
C SER A 17 -3.91 -1.70 0.63
N LEU A 18 -4.43 -2.81 1.15
CA LEU A 18 -5.45 -3.62 0.49
C LEU A 18 -6.69 -3.73 1.39
N ALA A 19 -7.80 -3.19 0.89
CA ALA A 19 -9.09 -3.33 1.54
C ALA A 19 -9.81 -4.59 1.03
N LEU A 20 -10.20 -5.49 1.93
CA LEU A 20 -10.95 -6.71 1.61
C LEU A 20 -12.27 -6.75 2.40
N PRO A 21 -13.36 -7.29 1.83
CA PRO A 21 -14.66 -7.34 2.53
C PRO A 21 -14.65 -8.24 3.77
N ASP A 22 -13.86 -9.31 3.76
CA ASP A 22 -13.68 -10.23 4.89
C ASP A 22 -12.19 -10.64 4.98
N PRO A 23 -11.34 -9.78 5.58
CA PRO A 23 -9.91 -10.03 5.65
C PRO A 23 -9.60 -11.11 6.69
N THR A 24 -8.73 -12.03 6.30
CA THR A 24 -8.18 -13.04 7.19
C THR A 24 -6.75 -12.69 7.59
N ALA A 25 -6.29 -13.24 8.72
CA ALA A 25 -4.89 -13.05 9.15
C ALA A 25 -3.86 -13.57 8.12
N ALA A 26 -4.25 -14.52 7.26
CA ALA A 26 -3.39 -15.04 6.19
C ALA A 26 -3.21 -14.08 5.02
N ASP A 27 -4.11 -13.11 4.84
CA ASP A 27 -4.08 -12.20 3.68
C ASP A 27 -2.89 -11.24 3.73
N THR A 28 -2.43 -10.85 4.92
CA THR A 28 -1.20 -10.07 5.07
C THR A 28 0.00 -10.82 4.51
N HIS A 29 0.12 -12.13 4.78
CA HIS A 29 1.21 -12.94 4.24
C HIS A 29 1.09 -13.08 2.71
N ARG A 30 -0.12 -13.29 2.20
CA ARG A 30 -0.34 -13.39 0.74
C ARG A 30 0.06 -12.09 0.05
N LEU A 31 -0.37 -10.96 0.59
CA LEU A 31 -0.03 -9.64 0.08
C LEU A 31 1.48 -9.39 0.14
N ASP A 32 2.13 -9.71 1.26
CA ASP A 32 3.59 -9.61 1.41
C ASP A 32 4.33 -10.40 0.32
N THR A 33 3.93 -11.65 0.08
CA THR A 33 4.56 -12.51 -0.95
C THR A 33 4.39 -11.93 -2.35
N LEU A 34 3.21 -11.39 -2.67
CA LEU A 34 2.93 -10.76 -3.97
C LEU A 34 3.78 -9.50 -4.17
N VAL A 35 3.83 -8.63 -3.15
CA VAL A 35 4.60 -7.37 -3.22
C VAL A 35 6.09 -7.66 -3.28
N ALA A 36 6.59 -8.62 -2.51
CA ALA A 36 7.99 -9.03 -2.54
C ALA A 36 8.44 -9.49 -3.93
N ALA A 37 7.58 -10.19 -4.67
CA ALA A 37 7.87 -10.69 -6.01
C ALA A 37 7.83 -9.60 -7.10
N ALA A 38 7.00 -8.57 -6.92
CA ALA A 38 6.79 -7.52 -7.91
C ALA A 38 7.65 -6.26 -7.69
N ARG A 39 8.10 -6.00 -6.46
CA ARG A 39 8.83 -4.78 -6.14
C ARG A 39 10.20 -4.69 -6.82
N PRO A 40 10.71 -3.48 -7.09
CA PRO A 40 12.14 -3.29 -7.33
C PRO A 40 12.97 -3.78 -6.15
N ALA A 41 14.10 -4.44 -6.42
CA ALA A 41 14.92 -5.10 -5.39
C ALA A 41 15.44 -4.18 -4.27
N HIS A 42 15.64 -2.89 -4.57
CA HIS A 42 16.15 -1.90 -3.61
C HIS A 42 15.05 -1.16 -2.84
N MET A 43 13.78 -1.43 -3.14
CA MET A 43 12.65 -0.69 -2.58
C MET A 43 12.18 -1.33 -1.27
N PRO A 44 12.35 -0.67 -0.11
CA PRO A 44 11.69 -1.12 1.11
C PRO A 44 10.17 -0.97 0.97
N TYR A 45 9.41 -1.88 1.58
CA TYR A 45 7.96 -1.76 1.59
C TYR A 45 7.33 -2.15 2.92
N THR A 46 6.10 -1.71 3.10
CA THR A 46 5.16 -2.16 4.13
C THR A 46 3.84 -2.56 3.48
N VAL A 47 3.16 -3.55 4.06
CA VAL A 47 1.84 -4.01 3.61
C VAL A 47 0.83 -3.93 4.75
N GLU A 48 -0.39 -3.53 4.42
CA GLU A 48 -1.50 -3.46 5.35
C GLU A 48 -2.75 -4.03 4.68
N VAL A 49 -3.45 -4.92 5.38
CA VAL A 49 -4.76 -5.43 4.97
C VAL A 49 -5.79 -4.88 5.94
N THR A 50 -6.81 -4.21 5.41
CA THR A 50 -7.89 -3.62 6.19
C THR A 50 -9.23 -4.20 5.77
N ALA A 51 -10.19 -4.19 6.68
CA ALA A 51 -11.58 -4.47 6.32
C ALA A 51 -12.09 -3.31 5.46
N ALA A 52 -12.61 -3.64 4.28
CA ALA A 52 -13.20 -2.66 3.38
C ALA A 52 -14.42 -2.04 4.06
N THR A 53 -14.34 -0.75 4.39
CA THR A 53 -15.54 0.03 4.65
C THR A 53 -16.16 0.41 3.30
N ALA A 54 -17.48 0.48 3.21
CA ALA A 54 -18.21 0.70 1.95
C ALA A 54 -17.86 2.02 1.22
N ALA A 55 -16.96 2.84 1.75
CA ALA A 55 -16.69 4.20 1.32
C ALA A 55 -15.58 4.33 0.25
N GLU A 56 -14.71 3.34 0.05
CA GLU A 56 -13.53 3.53 -0.82
C GLU A 56 -13.46 2.46 -1.90
N ARG A 57 -14.33 2.61 -2.91
CA ARG A 57 -14.00 2.11 -4.25
C ARG A 57 -13.23 3.22 -4.95
N THR A 58 -11.94 3.04 -5.18
CA THR A 58 -11.20 3.85 -6.14
C THR A 58 -11.80 3.57 -7.52
N THR A 59 -12.68 4.46 -7.97
CA THR A 59 -13.04 4.59 -9.39
C THR A 59 -11.78 4.94 -10.15
N ASP A 60 -11.27 3.99 -10.92
CA ASP A 60 -10.19 4.25 -11.88
C ASP A 60 -10.69 5.21 -12.96
N ARG A 61 -9.89 6.23 -13.27
CA ARG A 61 -10.15 7.25 -14.30
C ARG A 61 -8.96 7.30 -15.23
#